data_AF-A0A2D9RFF3-F1
#
_entry.id   AF-A0A2D9RFF3-F1
#
_cell.length_a   1.000
_cell.length_b   1.000
_cell.length_c   1.000
_cell.angle_alpha   90.00
_cell.angle_beta   90.00
_cell.angle_gamma   90.00
#
_symmetry.space_group_name_H-M   'P 1'
#
loop_
_entity.id
_entity.type
_entity.pdbx_description
1 polymer ?
#
loop_
_entity_poly.entity_id
_entity_poly.type
_entity_poly.pdbx_seq_one_letter_code
_entity_poly.pdbx_strand_id
1 'polypeptide(L)'
;MTLSEQHLKTIQTDFSDENLPIVIAELEQISRAQTMESAENLENVLGAILSLSKGNVAELRNLVAAAKRDFRDVLYWWYLDNKKTNHPE
;
A
#
# COMPACT_ATOMS: atom_id res chain seq x y z
N MET A 1 1.13 9.88 -11.25
CA MET A 1 1.86 9.90 -9.96
C MET A 1 3.11 9.07 -10.15
N THR A 2 4.24 9.38 -9.53
CA THR A 2 5.45 8.55 -9.65
C THR A 2 5.67 7.84 -8.32
N LEU A 3 5.65 6.50 -8.32
CA LEU A 3 6.03 5.70 -7.15
C LEU A 3 7.46 6.06 -6.73
N SER A 4 7.70 6.21 -5.43
CA SER A 4 9.05 6.42 -4.91
C SER A 4 9.95 5.20 -5.15
N GLU A 5 11.27 5.41 -5.14
CA GLU A 5 12.26 4.33 -5.27
C GLU A 5 12.07 3.23 -4.22
N GLN A 6 11.66 3.62 -3.01
CA GLN A 6 11.38 2.68 -1.94
C GLN A 6 10.18 1.79 -2.27
N HIS A 7 9.10 2.35 -2.83
CA HIS A 7 7.95 1.56 -3.29
C HIS A 7 8.34 0.58 -4.39
N LEU A 8 9.09 1.04 -5.39
CA LEU A 8 9.54 0.18 -6.49
C LEU A 8 10.41 -0.98 -5.99
N LYS A 9 11.32 -0.70 -5.05
CA LYS A 9 12.15 -1.73 -4.42
C LYS A 9 11.31 -2.76 -3.66
N THR A 10 10.32 -2.32 -2.89
CA THR A 10 9.40 -3.23 -2.18
C THR A 10 8.60 -4.09 -3.15
N ILE A 11 8.07 -3.49 -4.23
CA ILE A 11 7.32 -4.22 -5.27
C ILE A 11 8.18 -5.32 -5.90
N GLN A 12 9.42 -5.00 -6.26
CA GLN A 12 10.37 -5.97 -6.84
C GLN A 12 10.83 -7.05 -5.86
N THR A 13 10.79 -6.77 -4.55
CA THR A 13 11.23 -7.73 -3.52
C THR A 13 10.11 -8.69 -3.16
N ASP A 14 8.89 -8.19 -3.03
CA ASP A 14 7.79 -8.94 -2.41
C ASP A 14 6.87 -9.62 -3.43
N PHE A 15 6.85 -9.17 -4.69
CA PHE A 15 5.99 -9.70 -5.74
C PHE A 15 6.80 -10.40 -6.84
N SER A 16 6.20 -11.38 -7.50
CA SER A 16 6.81 -12.02 -8.67
C SER A 16 6.86 -11.06 -9.87
N ASP A 17 7.85 -11.25 -10.75
CA ASP A 17 8.08 -10.42 -11.94
C ASP A 17 6.84 -10.30 -12.84
N GLU A 18 6.08 -11.38 -12.97
CA GLU A 18 4.81 -11.44 -13.72
C GLU A 18 3.72 -10.52 -13.14
N ASN A 19 3.77 -10.25 -11.83
CA ASN A 19 2.77 -9.46 -11.11
C ASN A 19 3.15 -7.98 -11.00
N LEU A 20 4.41 -7.59 -11.25
CA LEU A 20 4.86 -6.19 -11.09
C LEU A 20 4.01 -5.20 -11.90
N PRO A 21 3.69 -5.46 -13.19
CA PRO A 21 2.85 -4.52 -13.96
C PRO A 21 1.45 -4.37 -13.36
N ILE A 22 0.88 -5.45 -12.83
CA ILE A 22 -0.43 -5.46 -12.19
C ILE A 22 -0.38 -4.63 -10.90
N VAL A 23 0.62 -4.88 -10.06
CA VAL A 23 0.80 -4.17 -8.78
C VAL A 23 0.93 -2.67 -9.00
N ILE A 24 1.78 -2.24 -9.94
CA ILE A 24 1.97 -0.83 -10.27
C ILE A 24 0.64 -0.22 -10.74
N ALA A 25 -0.05 -0.88 -11.68
CA ALA A 25 -1.31 -0.39 -12.20
C ALA A 25 -2.42 -0.29 -11.14
N GLU A 26 -2.43 -1.17 -10.13
CA GLU A 26 -3.38 -1.09 -9.01
C GLU A 26 -3.06 0.09 -8.08
N LEU A 27 -1.79 0.29 -7.73
CA LEU A 27 -1.35 1.39 -6.86
C LEU A 27 -1.58 2.77 -7.50
N GLU A 28 -1.43 2.89 -8.82
CA GLU A 28 -1.69 4.12 -9.57
C GLU A 28 -3.17 4.56 -9.53
N GLN A 29 -4.09 3.70 -9.09
CA GLN A 29 -5.50 4.04 -8.95
C GLN A 29 -5.78 4.90 -7.71
N ILE A 30 -4.82 5.06 -6.81
CA ILE A 30 -4.91 5.97 -5.66
C ILE A 30 -4.20 7.26 -6.03
N SER A 31 -4.88 8.38 -5.82
CA SER A 31 -4.36 9.70 -6.12
C SER A 31 -4.49 10.61 -4.89
N ARG A 32 -3.94 11.82 -5.03
CA ARG A 32 -4.03 12.86 -4.00
C ARG A 32 -5.48 13.20 -3.62
N ALA A 33 -6.43 13.06 -4.54
CA ALA A 33 -7.84 13.29 -4.28
C ALA A 33 -8.40 12.36 -3.19
N GLN A 34 -7.92 11.12 -3.11
CA GLN A 34 -8.30 10.18 -2.06
C GLN A 34 -7.58 10.42 -0.74
N THR A 35 -6.47 11.18 -0.75
CA THR A 35 -5.57 11.33 0.40
C THR A 35 -5.51 12.77 0.93
N MET A 36 -6.65 13.47 0.87
CA MET A 36 -6.81 14.86 1.34
C MET A 36 -5.85 15.84 0.65
N GLU A 37 -5.60 15.63 -0.64
CA GLU A 37 -4.63 16.38 -1.43
C GLU A 37 -3.18 16.34 -0.88
N SER A 38 -2.87 15.44 0.04
CA SER A 38 -1.53 15.33 0.65
C SER A 38 -0.69 14.27 -0.04
N ALA A 39 0.49 14.68 -0.53
CA ALA A 39 1.49 13.77 -1.08
C ALA A 39 2.05 12.84 -0.01
N GLU A 40 2.25 13.32 1.21
CA GLU A 40 2.71 12.52 2.34
C GLU A 40 1.71 11.42 2.69
N ASN A 41 0.41 11.73 2.75
CA ASN A 41 -0.62 10.72 3.00
C ASN A 41 -0.67 9.68 1.88
N LEU A 42 -0.41 10.11 0.64
CA LEU A 42 -0.38 9.22 -0.51
C LEU A 42 0.82 8.26 -0.44
N GLU A 43 2.02 8.76 -0.18
CA GLU A 43 3.19 7.90 0.03
C GLU A 43 2.97 6.93 1.20
N ASN A 44 2.44 7.42 2.33
CA ASN A 44 2.18 6.58 3.50
C ASN A 44 1.18 5.46 3.22
N VAL A 45 0.07 5.75 2.51
CA VAL A 45 -0.92 4.70 2.23
C VAL A 45 -0.38 3.68 1.21
N LEU A 46 0.38 4.10 0.20
CA LEU A 46 0.99 3.16 -0.74
C LEU A 46 1.98 2.22 -0.05
N GLY A 47 2.81 2.76 0.86
CA GLY A 47 3.71 1.94 1.69
C GLY A 47 2.95 0.99 2.61
N ALA A 48 1.86 1.44 3.23
CA ALA A 48 1.01 0.61 4.07
C ALA A 48 0.34 -0.53 3.29
N ILE A 49 -0.17 -0.26 2.09
CA ILE A 49 -0.74 -1.28 1.19
C ILE A 49 0.30 -2.34 0.87
N LEU A 50 1.48 -1.93 0.43
CA LEU A 50 2.56 -2.85 0.10
C LEU A 50 2.93 -3.73 1.30
N SER A 51 3.15 -3.11 2.46
CA SER A 51 3.50 -3.81 3.70
C SER A 51 2.43 -4.81 4.16
N LEU A 52 1.15 -4.44 4.11
CA LEU A 52 0.04 -5.31 4.52
C LEU A 52 -0.22 -6.44 3.53
N SER A 53 -0.01 -6.18 2.23
CA SER A 53 -0.28 -7.15 1.17
C SER A 53 0.66 -8.36 1.17
N LYS A 54 1.88 -8.22 1.72
CA LYS A 54 2.87 -9.31 1.86
C LYS A 54 3.08 -10.09 0.54
N GLY A 55 3.18 -9.37 -0.58
CA GLY A 55 3.36 -9.96 -1.91
C GLY A 55 2.10 -10.57 -2.54
N ASN A 56 0.94 -10.49 -1.88
CA ASN A 56 -0.32 -11.03 -2.38
C ASN A 56 -1.10 -9.99 -3.19
N VAL A 57 -1.25 -10.24 -4.50
CA VAL A 57 -1.97 -9.34 -5.43
C VAL A 57 -3.46 -9.20 -5.09
N ALA A 58 -4.12 -10.28 -4.65
CA ALA A 58 -5.54 -10.21 -4.28
C ALA A 58 -5.74 -9.34 -3.04
N GLU A 59 -4.85 -9.46 -2.05
CA GLU A 59 -4.88 -8.63 -0.86
C GLU A 59 -4.54 -7.16 -1.19
N LEU A 60 -3.54 -6.93 -2.05
CA LEU A 60 -3.23 -5.58 -2.54
C LEU A 60 -4.46 -4.91 -3.16
N ARG A 61 -5.22 -5.63 -4.01
CA ARG A 61 -6.46 -5.10 -4.60
C ARG A 61 -7.52 -4.76 -3.56
N ASN A 62 -7.70 -5.61 -2.54
CA ASN A 62 -8.63 -5.33 -1.44
C ASN A 62 -8.24 -4.07 -0.68
N LEU A 63 -6.94 -3.91 -0.39
CA LEU A 63 -6.40 -2.74 0.31
C LEU A 63 -6.49 -1.47 -0.54
N VAL A 64 -6.27 -1.56 -1.86
CA VAL A 64 -6.49 -0.43 -2.80
C VAL A 64 -7.96 -0.01 -2.80
N ALA A 65 -8.89 -0.97 -2.86
CA ALA A 65 -10.32 -0.68 -2.79
C ALA A 65 -10.71 -0.03 -1.45
N ALA A 66 -10.14 -0.49 -0.33
CA ALA A 66 -10.33 0.12 0.97
C ALA A 66 -9.78 1.56 1.01
N ALA A 67 -8.56 1.78 0.50
CA ALA A 67 -7.92 3.09 0.50
C ALA A 67 -8.68 4.13 -0.34
N LYS A 68 -9.31 3.70 -1.44
CA LYS A 68 -10.19 4.57 -2.24
C LYS A 68 -11.43 5.04 -1.49
N ARG A 69 -11.93 4.23 -0.56
CA ARG A 69 -13.08 4.58 0.29
C ARG A 69 -12.64 5.46 1.46
N ASP A 70 -11.62 5.01 2.18
CA ASP A 70 -10.97 5.77 3.25
C ASP A 70 -9.54 5.25 3.49
N PHE A 71 -8.53 6.02 3.04
CA PHE A 71 -7.12 5.65 3.20
C PHE A 71 -6.69 5.50 4.66
N ARG A 72 -7.40 6.15 5.59
CA ARG A 72 -7.06 6.12 7.02
C ARG A 72 -7.32 4.76 7.63
N ASP A 73 -8.29 4.00 7.12
CA ASP A 73 -8.53 2.61 7.55
C ASP A 73 -7.28 1.77 7.30
N VAL A 74 -6.68 1.89 6.12
CA VAL A 74 -5.48 1.14 5.72
C VAL A 74 -4.27 1.52 6.58
N LEU A 75 -4.07 2.82 6.83
CA LEU A 75 -3.01 3.29 7.75
C LEU A 75 -3.21 2.77 9.17
N TYR A 76 -4.46 2.73 9.65
CA TYR A 76 -4.78 2.21 10.97
C TYR A 76 -4.54 0.70 11.07
N TRP A 77 -4.92 -0.08 10.07
CA TRP A 77 -4.62 -1.51 10.02
C TRP A 77 -3.12 -1.79 9.99
N TRP A 78 -2.37 -1.01 9.21
CA TRP A 78 -0.91 -1.09 9.18
C TRP A 78 -0.30 -0.78 10.56
N TYR A 79 -0.80 0.25 11.25
CA TYR A 79 -0.38 0.54 12.62
C TYR A 79 -0.65 -0.63 13.59
N LEU A 80 -1.82 -1.28 13.49
CA LEU A 80 -2.16 -2.43 14.33
C LEU A 80 -1.27 -3.65 14.05
N ASP A 81 -0.97 -3.95 12.77
CA ASP A 81 -0.06 -5.03 12.38
C ASP A 81 1.35 -4.79 12.93
N ASN A 82 1.87 -3.56 12.80
CA ASN A 82 3.19 -3.19 13.32
C ASN A 82 3.25 -3.10 14.85
N LYS A 83 2.13 -2.84 15.53
CA LYS A 83 2.09 -2.95 17.00
C LYS A 83 2.17 -4.39 17.45
N LYS A 84 1.46 -5.31 16.79
CA LYS A 84 1.48 -6.74 17.11
C LYS A 84 2.85 -7.36 16.89
N THR A 85 3.57 -6.97 15.84
CA THR A 85 4.91 -7.49 15.57
C THR A 85 5.93 -7.04 16.61
N ASN A 86 5.79 -5.84 17.17
CA ASN A 86 6.71 -5.30 18.18
C ASN A 86 6.33 -5.65 19.63
N HIS A 87 5.09 -6.07 19.87
CA HIS A 87 4.58 -6.51 21.17
C HIS A 87 3.63 -7.72 21.00
N PRO A 88 4.16 -8.93 20.77
CA PRO A 88 3.35 -10.14 20.75
C PRO A 88 2.82 -10.41 22.17
N GLU A 89 1.50 -10.59 22.29
CA GLU A 89 0.83 -11.00 23.53
C GLU A 89 1.19 -12.44 23.94
#